data_AF-A0A1I4LWV4-F1
#
_entry.id   AF-A0A1I4LWV4-F1
#
_cell.length_a   1.000
_cell.length_b   1.000
_cell.length_c   1.000
_cell.angle_alpha   90.00
_cell.angle_beta   90.00
_cell.angle_gamma   90.00
#
_symmetry.space_group_name_H-M   'P 1'
#
loop_
_entity.id
_entity.type
_entity.pdbx_description
1 polymer ?
#
loop_
_entity_poly.entity_id
_entity_poly.type
_entity_poly.pdbx_seq_one_letter_code
_entity_poly.pdbx_strand_id
1 'polypeptide(L)'
;MNQTSVADTLREYLSLIELLDDAYWEAGSIAHKDMIYDIISIFHQEVAELNKLSIMDHHYPYEVITEGIRRVVPKLEQLDDERASVIQRTQTLTDFRDVVSSVLGILEAQLTAV
;
A
#
# COMPACT_ATOMS: atom_id res chain seq x y z
N MET A 1 19.42 -1.89 -7.14
CA MET A 1 18.02 -2.30 -7.34
C MET A 1 17.38 -1.23 -8.21
N ASN A 2 16.73 -1.59 -9.31
CA ASN A 2 16.10 -0.59 -10.19
C ASN A 2 14.89 0.01 -9.47
N GLN A 3 14.73 1.33 -9.52
CA GLN A 3 13.49 1.98 -9.11
C GLN A 3 12.33 1.45 -9.95
N THR A 4 11.21 1.16 -9.30
CA THR A 4 9.97 0.78 -9.98
C THR A 4 9.42 1.96 -10.78
N SER A 5 8.82 1.66 -11.93
CA SER A 5 8.16 2.70 -12.73
C SER A 5 6.88 3.16 -12.06
N VAL A 6 6.39 4.35 -12.41
CA VAL A 6 5.06 4.83 -11.97
C VAL A 6 3.96 3.82 -12.34
N ALA A 7 4.02 3.22 -13.53
CA ALA A 7 3.06 2.20 -13.96
C ALA A 7 3.07 0.98 -13.03
N ASP A 8 4.26 0.47 -12.69
CA ASP A 8 4.39 -0.71 -11.83
C ASP A 8 3.93 -0.39 -10.41
N THR A 9 4.37 0.74 -9.86
CA THR A 9 3.95 1.20 -8.53
C THR A 9 2.43 1.39 -8.44
N LEU A 10 1.78 1.97 -9.47
CA LEU A 10 0.33 2.10 -9.51
C LEU A 10 -0.38 0.74 -9.43
N ARG A 11 0.13 -0.29 -10.11
CA ARG A 11 -0.46 -1.63 -10.07
C ARG A 11 -0.35 -2.22 -8.67
N GLU A 12 0.83 -2.14 -8.05
CA GLU A 12 1.05 -2.66 -6.70
C GLU A 12 0.20 -1.93 -5.66
N TYR A 13 0.07 -0.60 -5.76
CA TYR A 13 -0.77 0.19 -4.84
C TYR A 13 -2.26 -0.11 -5.01
N LEU A 14 -2.74 -0.29 -6.24
CA LEU A 14 -4.14 -0.67 -6.49
C LEU A 14 -4.42 -2.08 -5.96
N SER A 15 -3.51 -3.04 -6.18
CA SER A 15 -3.62 -4.38 -5.61
C SER A 15 -3.63 -4.38 -4.09
N LEU A 16 -2.82 -3.53 -3.45
CA LEU A 16 -2.85 -3.35 -2.00
C LEU A 16 -4.18 -2.77 -1.52
N ILE A 17 -4.71 -1.74 -2.20
CA ILE A 17 -6.00 -1.15 -1.83
C ILE A 17 -7.13 -2.19 -1.90
N GLU A 18 -7.21 -2.97 -2.99
CA GLU A 18 -8.25 -4.01 -3.14
C GLU A 18 -8.16 -5.06 -2.03
N LEU A 19 -6.94 -5.49 -1.71
CA LEU A 19 -6.67 -6.43 -0.63
C LEU A 19 -7.03 -5.86 0.76
N LEU A 20 -6.73 -4.58 1.00
CA LEU A 20 -7.07 -3.91 2.24
C LEU A 20 -8.58 -3.69 2.36
N ASP A 21 -9.31 -3.48 1.27
CA ASP A 21 -10.77 -3.45 1.27
C ASP A 21 -11.36 -4.79 1.74
N ASP A 22 -10.82 -5.92 1.27
CA ASP A 22 -11.22 -7.25 1.77
C ASP A 22 -10.91 -7.40 3.26
N ALA A 23 -9.68 -7.06 3.68
CA ALA A 23 -9.29 -7.08 5.08
C ALA A 23 -10.18 -6.16 5.96
N TYR A 24 -10.59 -5.00 5.44
CA TYR A 24 -11.49 -4.06 6.11
C TYR A 24 -12.84 -4.72 6.37
N TRP A 25 -13.42 -5.43 5.40
CA TRP A 25 -14.69 -6.12 5.60
C TRP A 25 -14.59 -7.30 6.56
N GLU A 26 -13.45 -7.98 6.59
CA GLU A 26 -13.18 -9.12 7.47
C GLU A 26 -12.86 -8.74 8.91
N ALA A 27 -12.30 -7.55 9.13
CA ALA A 27 -11.91 -7.08 10.45
C ALA A 27 -13.10 -7.07 11.43
N GLY A 28 -12.95 -7.77 12.57
CA GLY A 28 -14.00 -7.92 13.58
C GLY A 28 -14.14 -6.77 14.58
N SER A 29 -13.19 -5.82 14.60
CA SER A 29 -13.18 -4.69 15.53
C SER A 29 -13.20 -3.35 14.79
N ILE A 30 -13.82 -2.33 15.38
CA ILE A 30 -13.83 -0.97 14.83
C ILE A 30 -12.40 -0.41 14.77
N ALA A 31 -11.56 -0.73 15.75
CA ALA A 31 -10.18 -0.27 15.79
C ALA A 31 -9.35 -0.79 14.59
N HIS A 32 -9.50 -2.07 14.25
CA HIS A 32 -8.83 -2.63 13.06
C HIS A 32 -9.37 -2.02 11.78
N LYS A 33 -10.69 -1.80 11.68
CA LYS A 33 -11.30 -1.13 10.53
C LYS A 33 -10.78 0.29 10.34
N ASP A 34 -10.63 1.04 11.42
CA ASP A 34 -10.08 2.41 11.40
C ASP A 34 -8.62 2.43 10.93
N MET A 35 -7.79 1.53 11.47
CA MET A 35 -6.40 1.36 11.03
C MET A 35 -6.30 1.05 9.52
N ILE A 36 -7.08 0.07 9.05
CA ILE A 36 -7.07 -0.33 7.64
C ILE A 36 -7.56 0.82 6.75
N TYR A 37 -8.65 1.48 7.13
CA TYR A 37 -9.22 2.57 6.37
C TYR A 37 -8.27 3.77 6.28
N ASP A 38 -7.56 4.08 7.35
CA ASP A 38 -6.53 5.11 7.36
C ASP A 38 -5.42 4.79 6.34
N ILE A 39 -4.92 3.56 6.30
CA ILE A 39 -3.94 3.10 5.30
C ILE A 39 -4.52 3.22 3.88
N ILE A 40 -5.73 2.70 3.63
CA ILE A 40 -6.42 2.83 2.33
C ILE A 40 -6.51 4.29 1.89
N SER A 41 -6.88 5.18 2.80
CA SER A 41 -7.04 6.61 2.49
C SER A 41 -5.74 7.27 2.05
N ILE A 42 -4.61 6.88 2.66
CA ILE A 42 -3.27 7.36 2.29
C ILE A 42 -2.91 6.89 0.88
N PHE A 43 -3.11 5.61 0.57
CA PHE A 43 -2.80 5.08 -0.76
C PHE A 43 -3.71 5.65 -1.84
N HIS A 44 -5.00 5.89 -1.56
CA HIS A 44 -5.87 6.57 -2.51
C HIS A 44 -5.41 7.98 -2.86
N GLN A 45 -4.90 8.75 -1.89
CA GLN A 45 -4.36 10.08 -2.16
C GLN A 45 -3.14 10.00 -3.09
N GLU A 46 -2.22 9.08 -2.83
CA GLU A 46 -1.04 8.91 -3.68
C GLU A 46 -1.41 8.45 -5.08
N VAL A 47 -2.28 7.44 -5.21
CA VAL A 47 -2.80 6.97 -6.51
C VAL A 47 -3.50 8.10 -7.26
N ALA A 48 -4.24 8.98 -6.56
CA ALA A 48 -4.86 10.14 -7.18
C ALA A 48 -3.83 11.15 -7.69
N GLU A 49 -2.72 11.38 -6.99
CA GLU A 49 -1.62 12.22 -7.48
C GLU A 49 -0.90 11.60 -8.68
N LEU A 50 -0.59 10.29 -8.62
CA LEU A 50 0.06 9.59 -9.72
C LEU A 50 -0.79 9.57 -10.99
N ASN A 51 -2.11 9.43 -10.87
CA ASN A 51 -3.02 9.49 -12.02
C ASN A 51 -3.17 10.89 -12.66
N LYS A 52 -2.63 11.96 -12.03
CA LYS A 52 -2.55 13.28 -12.67
C LYS A 52 -1.38 13.38 -13.65
N LEU A 53 -0.42 12.45 -13.56
CA LEU A 53 0.69 12.38 -14.51
C LEU A 53 0.17 11.95 -15.89
N SER A 54 0.91 12.32 -16.94
CA SER A 54 0.60 11.82 -18.27
C SER A 54 0.87 10.32 -18.33
N ILE A 55 0.00 9.54 -19.00
CA ILE A 55 0.24 8.11 -19.23
C ILE A 55 1.57 7.87 -19.95
N MET A 56 2.00 8.82 -20.80
CA MET A 56 3.30 8.76 -21.48
C MET A 56 4.48 8.82 -20.49
N ASP A 57 4.28 9.41 -19.31
CA ASP A 57 5.30 9.57 -18.28
C ASP A 57 5.33 8.37 -17.31
N HIS A 58 4.41 7.41 -17.44
CA HIS A 58 4.32 6.29 -16.49
C HIS A 58 5.52 5.32 -16.56
N HIS A 59 6.38 5.44 -17.57
CA HIS A 59 7.62 4.66 -17.66
C HIS A 59 8.75 5.25 -16.81
N TYR A 60 8.60 6.48 -16.30
CA TYR A 60 9.60 7.09 -15.44
C TYR A 60 9.61 6.45 -14.04
N PRO A 61 10.74 6.53 -13.32
CA PRO A 61 10.81 6.09 -11.93
C PRO A 61 9.73 6.75 -11.08
N TYR A 62 9.11 5.96 -10.21
CA TYR A 62 8.22 6.49 -9.19
C TYR A 62 8.98 7.39 -8.21
N GLU A 63 8.34 8.47 -7.78
CA GLU A 63 8.77 9.35 -6.69
C GLU A 63 7.58 9.61 -5.77
N VAL A 64 7.83 9.65 -4.46
CA VAL A 64 6.77 9.90 -3.46
C VAL A 64 6.25 11.33 -3.58
N ILE A 65 4.95 11.47 -3.85
CA ILE A 65 4.30 12.77 -4.02
C ILE A 65 3.66 13.25 -2.72
N THR A 66 2.90 12.40 -2.04
CA THR A 66 2.15 12.77 -0.83
C THR A 66 2.94 12.55 0.46
N GLU A 67 2.73 13.43 1.43
CA GLU A 67 3.33 13.31 2.77
C GLU A 67 2.79 12.10 3.56
N GLY A 68 1.58 11.63 3.25
CA GLY A 68 0.99 10.46 3.89
C GLY A 68 1.84 9.21 3.66
N ILE A 69 2.28 9.00 2.42
CA ILE A 69 3.12 7.85 2.05
C ILE A 69 4.47 7.86 2.78
N ARG A 70 5.06 9.04 3.02
CA ARG A 70 6.32 9.13 3.80
C ARG A 70 6.22 8.57 5.22
N ARG A 71 5.01 8.42 5.75
CA ARG A 71 4.73 7.99 7.12
C ARG A 71 3.93 6.70 7.19
N VAL A 72 3.66 6.04 6.07
CA VAL A 72 2.78 4.86 6.01
C VAL A 72 3.47 3.56 6.42
N VAL A 73 4.81 3.48 6.28
CA VAL A 73 5.59 2.26 6.54
C VAL A 73 5.32 1.68 7.94
N PRO A 74 5.40 2.45 9.06
CA PRO A 74 5.12 1.90 10.38
C PRO A 74 3.69 1.38 10.55
N LYS A 75 2.72 1.94 9.82
CA LYS A 75 1.31 1.48 9.85
C LYS A 75 1.16 0.16 9.12
N LEU A 76 1.85 -0.03 8.01
CA LEU A 76 1.88 -1.29 7.27
C LEU A 76 2.59 -2.39 8.06
N GLU A 77 3.73 -2.07 8.70
CA GLU A 77 4.43 -3.02 9.58
C GLU A 77 3.56 -3.44 10.75
N GLN A 78 2.89 -2.48 11.41
CA GLN A 78 1.94 -2.80 12.48
C GLN A 78 0.80 -3.71 11.99
N LEU A 79 0.23 -3.41 10.81
CA LEU A 79 -0.82 -4.24 10.23
C LEU A 79 -0.32 -5.65 9.88
N ASP A 80 0.92 -5.80 9.41
CA ASP A 80 1.53 -7.12 9.16
C ASP A 80 1.71 -7.91 10.46
N ASP A 81 2.19 -7.28 11.53
CA ASP A 81 2.33 -7.92 12.84
C ASP A 81 0.96 -8.39 13.39
N GLU A 82 -0.09 -7.60 13.20
CA GLU A 82 -1.44 -7.89 13.70
C GLU A 82 -2.29 -8.75 12.72
N ARG A 83 -1.78 -9.07 11.53
CA ARG A 83 -2.54 -9.63 10.40
C ARG A 83 -3.40 -10.85 10.75
N ALA A 84 -2.92 -11.74 11.61
CA ALA A 84 -3.65 -12.96 11.97
C ALA A 84 -4.87 -12.70 12.86
N SER A 85 -4.89 -11.57 13.55
CA SER A 85 -6.04 -11.13 14.37
C SER A 85 -7.01 -10.24 13.58
N VAL A 86 -6.50 -9.56 12.55
CA VAL A 86 -7.25 -8.64 11.69
C VAL A 86 -7.94 -9.38 10.55
N ILE A 87 -7.21 -10.23 9.83
CA ILE A 87 -7.65 -10.91 8.60
C ILE A 87 -8.13 -12.32 8.94
N GLN A 88 -9.36 -12.65 8.57
CA GLN A 88 -10.01 -13.90 8.98
C GLN A 88 -10.04 -14.95 7.86
N ARG A 89 -10.07 -14.53 6.59
CA ARG A 89 -10.09 -15.45 5.45
C ARG A 89 -8.67 -15.82 5.04
N THR A 90 -8.46 -17.12 4.82
CA THR A 90 -7.16 -17.68 4.42
C THR A 90 -6.63 -17.11 3.11
N GLN A 91 -7.52 -16.81 2.15
CA GLN A 91 -7.13 -16.24 0.86
C GLN A 91 -6.50 -14.87 1.04
N THR A 92 -7.25 -13.95 1.67
CA THR A 92 -6.81 -12.59 2.01
C THR A 92 -5.50 -12.61 2.79
N LEU A 93 -5.36 -13.50 3.77
CA LEU A 93 -4.13 -13.63 4.56
C LEU A 93 -2.92 -14.09 3.74
N THR A 94 -3.14 -14.96 2.75
CA THR A 94 -2.08 -15.46 1.87
C THR A 94 -1.60 -14.36 0.93
N ASP A 95 -2.56 -13.69 0.28
CA ASP A 95 -2.27 -12.60 -0.66
C ASP A 95 -1.66 -11.38 0.05
N PHE A 96 -2.05 -11.15 1.31
CA PHE A 96 -1.57 -10.04 2.13
C PHE A 96 -0.05 -10.01 2.24
N ARG A 97 0.55 -11.16 2.55
CA ARG A 97 1.99 -11.23 2.75
C ARG A 97 2.75 -10.85 1.47
N ASP A 98 2.29 -11.31 0.32
CA ASP A 98 2.98 -11.12 -0.95
C ASP A 98 2.88 -9.66 -1.41
N VAL A 99 1.66 -9.09 -1.36
CA VAL A 99 1.40 -7.70 -1.79
C VAL A 99 2.05 -6.70 -0.84
N VAL A 100 1.96 -6.88 0.47
CA VAL A 100 2.59 -5.98 1.45
C VAL A 100 4.11 -6.02 1.35
N SER A 101 4.71 -7.20 1.15
CA SER A 101 6.16 -7.31 0.94
C SER A 101 6.61 -6.56 -0.32
N SER A 102 5.84 -6.65 -1.41
CA SER A 102 6.10 -5.91 -2.65
C SER A 102 6.06 -4.40 -2.43
N VAL A 103 4.99 -3.91 -1.79
CA VAL A 103 4.81 -2.47 -1.52
C VAL A 103 5.86 -1.92 -0.55
N LEU A 104 6.19 -2.64 0.53
CA LEU A 104 7.27 -2.22 1.43
C LEU A 104 8.60 -2.11 0.69
N GLY A 105 8.92 -3.05 -0.20
CA GLY A 105 10.12 -2.98 -1.03
C GLY A 105 10.18 -1.73 -1.92
N ILE A 106 9.03 -1.30 -2.46
CA ILE A 106 8.93 -0.03 -3.22
C ILE A 106 9.18 1.16 -2.30
N LEU A 107 8.51 1.20 -1.14
CA LEU A 107 8.60 2.32 -0.20
C LEU A 107 10.01 2.47 0.38
N GLU A 108 10.66 1.37 0.78
CA GLU A 108 12.04 1.37 1.28
C GLU A 108 13.03 1.90 0.24
N ALA A 109 12.87 1.51 -1.02
CA ALA A 109 13.72 1.98 -2.11
C ALA A 109 13.62 3.49 -2.32
N GLN A 110 12.44 4.08 -2.04
CA GLN A 110 12.20 5.52 -2.18
C GLN A 110 12.59 6.32 -0.93
N LEU A 111 12.36 5.78 0.25
CA LEU A 111 12.63 6.48 1.52
C LEU A 111 14.09 6.39 1.96
N THR A 112 14.83 5.37 1.52
CA THR A 112 16.29 5.26 1.75
C THR A 112 17.10 6.13 0.77
N ALA A 113 16.48 6.58 -0.32
CA ALA A 113 17.13 7.41 -1.35
C ALA A 113 17.17 8.92 -0.99
N VAL A 114 16.60 9.31 0.16
CA VAL A 114 16.57 10.69 0.70
C VAL A 114 17.51 10.81 1.88
#